data_AF-A0A1Y2G5N1-F1
#
_entry.id   AF-A0A1Y2G5N1-F1
#
_cell.length_a   1.000
_cell.length_b   1.000
_cell.length_c   1.000
_cell.angle_alpha   90.00
_cell.angle_beta   90.00
_cell.angle_gamma   90.00
#
_symmetry.space_group_name_H-M   'P 1'
#
loop_
_entity.id
_entity.type
_entity.pdbx_description
1 polymer ?
#
loop_
_entity_poly.entity_id
_entity_poly.type
_entity_poly.pdbx_seq_one_letter_code
_entity_poly.pdbx_strand_id
1 'polypeptide(L)'
;MYSLKLDPLEIPEIVSLVGDFLSQADLVKCLRIPKTFYNALVSLVWKKVIISYSPCHAMKALKKHKETIELDSIQLDIRDDEVDLFFQLCKRLRCLDMEDTNLARLPLNFLDDDTDTFIFPNVTALRCEHVAISKAPYPHTPWYCLGMWIRRRPGLRSLDSEIKDKDMAAILRRMTALRRLHVSRCEVGPFTMRESLVGDQEAWDHGQEVRKLCDTIEALELNTQSAVPDRMQVFLERS
;
A
#
# COMPACT_ATOMS: atom_id res chain seq x y z
N MET A 1 20.84 -4.50 52.34
CA MET A 1 20.44 -4.95 50.99
C MET A 1 19.40 -3.98 50.48
N TYR A 2 19.72 -3.16 49.49
CA TYR A 2 18.74 -2.27 48.86
C TYR A 2 18.09 -3.04 47.72
N SER A 3 16.79 -3.30 47.80
CA SER A 3 16.03 -3.79 46.64
C SER A 3 15.93 -2.65 45.64
N LEU A 4 16.64 -2.74 44.52
CA LEU A 4 16.44 -1.83 43.40
C LEU A 4 15.04 -2.09 42.84
N LYS A 5 14.10 -1.23 43.25
CA LYS A 5 12.75 -1.24 42.73
C LYS A 5 12.77 -0.53 41.39
N LEU A 6 13.14 -1.26 40.34
CA LEU A 6 13.06 -0.78 38.97
C LEU A 6 11.59 -0.57 38.62
N ASP A 7 11.26 0.63 38.17
CA ASP A 7 9.94 0.91 37.59
C ASP A 7 9.89 0.23 36.21
N PRO A 8 8.90 -0.63 35.92
CA PRO A 8 8.73 -1.23 34.60
C PRO A 8 8.70 -0.22 33.45
N LEU A 9 8.28 1.03 33.72
CA LEU A 9 8.25 2.11 32.73
C LEU A 9 9.64 2.70 32.40
N GLU A 10 10.68 2.31 33.13
CA GLU A 10 12.06 2.61 32.79
C GLU A 10 12.68 1.60 31.81
N ILE A 11 11.98 0.48 31.52
CA ILE A 11 12.44 -0.56 30.60
C ILE A 11 11.91 -0.24 29.18
N PRO A 12 12.78 0.17 28.23
CA PRO A 12 12.35 0.60 26.90
C PRO A 12 11.51 -0.45 26.15
N GLU A 13 11.84 -1.73 26.31
CA GLU A 13 11.15 -2.85 25.65
C GLU A 13 9.69 -2.95 26.11
N ILE A 14 9.42 -2.73 27.40
CA ILE A 14 8.05 -2.72 27.94
C ILE A 14 7.30 -1.50 27.42
N VAL A 15 7.95 -0.33 27.40
CA VAL A 15 7.35 0.91 26.88
C VAL A 15 7.01 0.77 25.39
N SER A 16 7.90 0.18 24.58
CA SER A 16 7.64 -0.09 23.16
C SER A 16 6.48 -1.07 22.99
N LEU A 17 6.41 -2.15 23.78
CA LEU A 17 5.30 -3.11 23.72
C LEU A 17 3.96 -2.45 24.03
N VAL A 18 3.90 -1.60 25.06
CA VAL A 18 2.69 -0.81 25.37
C VAL A 18 2.38 0.18 24.23
N GLY A 19 3.43 0.79 23.66
CA GLY A 19 3.33 1.73 22.54
C GLY A 19 2.64 1.15 21.31
N ASP A 20 2.83 -0.14 21.01
CA ASP A 20 2.17 -0.81 19.88
C ASP A 20 0.63 -0.86 20.01
N PHE A 21 0.09 -0.70 21.23
CA PHE A 21 -1.36 -0.65 21.49
C PHE A 21 -1.91 0.78 21.59
N LEU A 22 -1.05 1.80 21.54
CA LEU A 22 -1.47 3.20 21.64
C LEU A 22 -1.92 3.73 20.27
N SER A 23 -2.95 4.59 20.29
CA SER A 23 -3.33 5.35 19.10
C SER A 23 -2.21 6.33 18.72
N GLN A 24 -2.16 6.74 17.45
CA GLN A 24 -1.15 7.73 17.00
C GLN A 24 -1.24 9.04 17.80
N ALA A 25 -2.46 9.46 18.15
CA ALA A 25 -2.67 10.65 18.98
C ALA A 25 -2.10 10.48 20.39
N ASP A 26 -2.20 9.29 20.98
CA ASP A 26 -1.68 9.02 22.32
C ASP A 26 -0.17 8.83 22.31
N LEU A 27 0.40 8.19 21.28
CA LEU A 27 1.84 8.11 21.09
C LEU A 27 2.48 9.50 21.07
N VAL A 28 1.90 10.46 20.33
CA VAL A 28 2.40 11.84 20.29
C VAL A 28 2.31 12.52 21.65
N LYS A 29 1.27 12.25 22.46
CA LYS A 29 1.19 12.75 23.84
C LYS A 29 2.28 12.11 24.72
N CYS A 30 2.54 10.81 24.55
CA CYS A 30 3.57 10.07 25.27
C CYS A 30 5.00 10.56 24.96
N LEU A 31 5.24 11.14 23.78
CA LEU A 31 6.51 11.78 23.46
C LEU A 31 6.82 13.03 24.30
N ARG A 32 5.82 13.62 24.98
CA ARG A 32 6.00 14.81 25.83
C ARG A 32 6.38 14.50 27.28
N ILE A 33 6.43 13.22 27.67
CA ILE A 33 6.76 12.75 29.04
C ILE A 33 8.32 12.59 29.15
N PRO A 34 8.92 11.84 30.10
CA PRO A 34 10.37 11.69 30.20
C PRO A 34 11.08 11.18 28.94
N LYS A 35 12.38 11.49 28.86
CA LYS A 35 13.29 11.10 27.78
C LYS A 35 13.27 9.60 27.46
N THR A 36 13.00 8.74 28.43
CA THR A 36 12.87 7.28 28.25
C THR A 36 11.73 6.93 27.29
N PHE A 37 10.56 7.55 27.48
CA PHE A 37 9.41 7.36 26.59
C PHE A 37 9.69 7.90 25.20
N TYR A 38 10.30 9.08 25.10
CA TYR A 38 10.68 9.65 23.81
C TYR A 38 11.57 8.68 23.02
N ASN A 39 12.65 8.19 23.64
CA ASN A 39 13.60 7.30 22.97
C ASN A 39 12.96 5.97 22.56
N ALA A 40 12.08 5.41 23.40
CA ALA A 40 11.43 4.12 23.13
C ALA A 40 10.29 4.21 22.10
N LEU A 41 9.54 5.32 22.08
CA LEU A 41 8.32 5.46 21.29
C LEU A 41 8.48 6.27 20.00
N VAL A 42 9.57 7.05 19.85
CA VAL A 42 9.75 7.87 18.65
C VAL A 42 9.79 7.02 17.39
N SER A 43 10.41 5.83 17.44
CA SER A 43 10.41 4.89 16.32
C SER A 43 9.01 4.42 15.97
N LEU A 44 8.14 4.16 16.95
CA LEU A 44 6.75 3.73 16.73
C LEU A 44 5.90 4.82 16.10
N VAL A 45 6.09 6.09 16.51
CA VAL A 45 5.43 7.23 15.87
C VAL A 45 5.78 7.33 14.39
N TRP A 46 7.04 7.05 14.04
CA TRP A 46 7.51 7.04 12.65
C TRP A 46 7.23 5.74 11.91
N LYS A 47 6.87 4.66 12.62
CA LYS A 47 6.47 3.37 12.04
C LYS A 47 5.06 3.41 11.45
N LYS A 48 4.23 4.35 11.91
CA LYS A 48 2.87 4.52 11.41
C LYS A 48 2.58 6.00 11.21
N VAL A 49 3.30 6.61 10.27
CA VAL A 49 3.01 8.00 9.92
C VAL A 49 1.78 8.02 9.02
N ILE A 50 0.70 8.62 9.54
CA ILE A 50 -0.41 9.11 8.71
C ILE A 50 -0.12 10.58 8.46
N ILE A 51 0.18 10.92 7.22
CA ILE A 51 0.39 12.32 6.86
C ILE A 51 -0.92 12.87 6.33
N SER A 52 -1.64 13.55 7.22
CA SER A 52 -2.81 14.35 6.87
C SER A 52 -2.45 15.83 7.06
N TYR A 53 -2.49 16.60 5.97
CA TYR A 53 -2.38 18.07 5.90
C TYR A 53 -0.96 18.70 5.93
N SER A 54 -0.73 19.49 4.88
CA SER A 54 0.47 20.29 4.54
C SER A 54 1.71 19.49 4.06
N PRO A 55 1.83 19.27 2.72
CA PRO A 55 2.95 18.56 2.09
C PRO A 55 4.33 19.10 2.48
N CYS A 56 4.44 20.43 2.62
CA CYS A 56 5.72 21.11 2.79
C CYS A 56 6.40 20.84 4.14
N HIS A 57 5.62 20.57 5.21
CA HIS A 57 6.18 20.21 6.51
C HIS A 57 6.44 18.72 6.63
N ALA A 58 5.54 17.92 6.09
CA ALA A 58 5.67 16.47 6.11
C ALA A 58 6.91 15.99 5.36
N MET A 59 7.15 16.52 4.15
CA MET A 59 8.29 16.08 3.34
C MET A 59 9.64 16.42 3.99
N LYS A 60 9.72 17.54 4.72
CA LYS A 60 10.91 17.90 5.52
C LYS A 60 11.12 16.93 6.68
N ALA A 61 10.05 16.57 7.38
CA ALA A 61 10.11 15.60 8.47
C ALA A 61 10.51 14.20 7.98
N LEU A 62 9.92 13.75 6.87
CA LEU A 62 10.28 12.49 6.21
C LEU A 62 11.75 12.44 5.81
N LYS A 63 12.27 13.53 5.24
CA LYS A 63 13.69 13.63 4.88
C LYS A 63 14.61 13.50 6.09
N LYS A 64 14.21 14.05 7.24
CA LYS A 64 14.98 13.99 8.50
C LYS A 64 14.97 12.59 9.12
N HIS A 65 13.85 11.87 9.02
CA HIS A 65 13.67 10.58 9.69
C HIS A 65 13.67 9.38 8.72
N LYS A 66 14.19 9.55 7.50
CA LYS A 66 14.15 8.57 6.40
C LYS A 66 14.62 7.15 6.73
N GLU A 67 15.37 6.95 7.83
CA GLU A 67 15.91 5.65 8.24
C GLU A 67 14.98 4.81 9.10
N THR A 68 14.02 5.44 9.77
CA THR A 68 13.16 4.79 10.76
C THR A 68 11.70 4.72 10.32
N ILE A 69 11.38 5.18 9.11
CA ILE A 69 10.00 5.33 8.66
C ILE A 69 9.50 4.05 8.01
N GLU A 70 8.49 3.46 8.64
CA GLU A 70 7.49 2.64 7.95
C GLU A 70 6.29 3.59 7.74
N LEU A 71 5.98 3.94 6.50
CA LEU A 71 4.78 4.73 6.19
C LEU A 71 3.67 3.73 5.92
N ASP A 72 2.56 3.89 6.63
CA ASP A 72 1.37 3.09 6.37
C ASP A 72 0.43 3.83 5.43
N SER A 73 0.17 5.12 5.65
CA SER A 73 -0.83 5.90 4.88
C SER A 73 -0.46 7.35 4.65
N ILE A 74 -0.78 7.84 3.45
CA ILE A 74 -0.42 9.15 2.92
C ILE A 74 -1.66 9.77 2.29
N GLN A 75 -2.04 10.95 2.79
CA GLN A 75 -3.08 11.81 2.23
C GLN A 75 -2.44 13.15 1.90
N LEU A 76 -1.79 13.23 0.74
CA LEU A 76 -0.99 14.40 0.34
C LEU A 76 -1.25 14.85 -1.09
N ASP A 77 -1.21 16.16 -1.30
CA ASP A 77 -1.00 16.75 -2.62
C ASP A 77 0.51 16.88 -2.86
N ILE A 78 1.06 16.04 -3.73
CA ILE A 78 2.50 15.96 -3.99
C ILE A 78 2.82 16.84 -5.18
N ARG A 79 3.48 17.97 -4.88
CA ARG A 79 3.85 18.99 -5.86
C ARG A 79 4.96 18.50 -6.79
N ASP A 80 5.08 19.18 -7.92
CA ASP A 80 6.00 18.84 -9.02
C ASP A 80 7.48 18.71 -8.58
N ASP A 81 7.90 19.58 -7.65
CA ASP A 81 9.24 19.61 -7.04
C ASP A 81 9.45 18.54 -5.95
N GLU A 82 8.39 17.86 -5.52
CA GLU A 82 8.39 16.91 -4.40
C GLU A 82 8.21 15.45 -4.84
N VAL A 83 7.70 15.22 -6.06
CA VAL A 83 7.45 13.88 -6.63
C VAL A 83 8.68 12.98 -6.51
N ASP A 84 9.84 13.41 -7.01
CA ASP A 84 11.02 12.53 -7.03
C ASP A 84 11.49 12.16 -5.61
N LEU A 85 11.38 13.09 -4.67
CA LEU A 85 11.70 12.85 -3.25
C LEU A 85 10.71 11.88 -2.61
N PHE A 86 9.42 12.03 -2.89
CA PHE A 86 8.37 11.12 -2.43
C PHE A 86 8.66 9.68 -2.89
N PHE A 87 8.95 9.48 -4.17
CA PHE A 87 9.25 8.14 -4.70
C PHE A 87 10.58 7.60 -4.15
N GLN A 88 11.57 8.43 -3.82
CA GLN A 88 12.78 7.97 -3.13
C GLN A 88 12.49 7.44 -1.72
N LEU A 89 11.58 8.08 -0.99
CA LEU A 89 11.15 7.63 0.33
C LEU A 89 10.38 6.31 0.23
N CYS A 90 9.56 6.16 -0.81
CA CYS A 90 8.79 4.95 -1.07
C CYS A 90 9.65 3.67 -1.20
N LYS A 91 10.94 3.78 -1.57
CA LYS A 91 11.84 2.62 -1.71
C LYS A 91 12.03 1.81 -0.42
N ARG A 92 11.80 2.46 0.73
CA ARG A 92 12.00 1.85 2.06
C ARG A 92 10.69 1.35 2.67
N LEU A 93 9.57 1.65 2.03
CA LEU A 93 8.26 1.36 2.58
C LEU A 93 7.91 -0.12 2.39
N ARG A 94 7.13 -0.64 3.33
CA ARG A 94 6.54 -1.99 3.25
C ARG A 94 5.08 -1.93 2.83
N CYS A 95 4.38 -0.94 3.33
CA CYS A 95 3.01 -0.62 2.96
C CYS A 95 3.01 0.79 2.35
N LEU A 96 2.10 1.05 1.44
CA LEU A 96 1.89 2.39 0.91
C LEU A 96 0.42 2.53 0.65
N ASP A 97 -0.28 3.24 1.54
CA ASP A 97 -1.66 3.64 1.34
C ASP A 97 -1.67 5.08 0.84
N MET A 98 -2.25 5.30 -0.33
CA MET A 98 -2.46 6.62 -0.93
C MET A 98 -3.95 6.81 -1.09
N GLU A 99 -4.53 7.60 -0.19
CA GLU A 99 -5.95 7.97 -0.21
C GLU A 99 -6.03 9.46 -0.53
N ASP A 100 -6.93 9.85 -1.44
CA ASP A 100 -7.16 11.23 -1.86
C ASP A 100 -5.86 11.98 -2.26
N THR A 101 -4.92 11.24 -2.83
CA THR A 101 -3.58 11.75 -3.16
C THR A 101 -3.56 12.29 -4.58
N ASN A 102 -3.17 13.55 -4.74
CA ASN A 102 -2.92 14.13 -6.05
C ASN A 102 -1.40 14.17 -6.31
N LEU A 103 -0.96 13.51 -7.36
CA LEU A 103 0.40 13.59 -7.87
C LEU A 103 0.44 14.61 -9.00
N ALA A 104 1.23 15.68 -8.83
CA ALA A 104 1.39 16.67 -9.89
C ALA A 104 1.90 16.02 -11.19
N ARG A 105 2.81 15.05 -11.08
CA ARG A 105 3.34 14.23 -12.18
C ARG A 105 3.90 12.92 -11.65
N LEU A 106 4.34 12.05 -12.56
CA LEU A 106 5.25 10.95 -12.23
C LEU A 106 6.72 11.42 -12.20
N PRO A 107 7.62 10.64 -11.57
CA PRO A 107 9.05 10.84 -11.72
C PRO A 107 9.47 10.87 -13.19
N LEU A 108 10.53 11.62 -13.51
CA LEU A 108 11.06 11.61 -14.88
C LEU A 108 11.54 10.20 -15.23
N ASN A 109 11.29 9.78 -16.48
CA ASN A 109 11.60 8.43 -16.99
C ASN A 109 10.88 7.28 -16.25
N PHE A 110 9.85 7.58 -15.46
CA PHE A 110 9.10 6.55 -14.74
C PHE A 110 8.39 5.55 -15.66
N LEU A 111 8.03 5.97 -16.87
CA LEU A 111 7.42 5.09 -17.87
C LEU A 111 8.44 4.43 -18.80
N ASP A 112 9.72 4.79 -18.69
CA ASP A 112 10.78 4.21 -19.50
C ASP A 112 11.18 2.85 -18.89
N ASP A 113 10.77 1.77 -19.55
CA ASP A 113 10.85 0.37 -19.09
C ASP A 113 12.28 -0.07 -18.74
N ASP A 114 13.30 0.61 -19.26
CA ASP A 114 14.69 0.19 -19.13
C ASP A 114 15.41 0.77 -17.89
N THR A 115 14.72 1.64 -17.12
CA THR A 115 15.33 2.30 -15.97
C THR A 115 14.82 1.77 -14.62
N ASP A 116 15.63 0.91 -13.99
CA ASP A 116 15.44 0.40 -12.62
C ASP A 116 15.54 1.49 -11.53
N THR A 117 15.59 2.76 -11.92
CA THR A 117 15.75 3.93 -11.03
C THR A 117 14.68 3.98 -9.95
N PHE A 118 13.47 3.51 -10.26
CA PHE A 118 12.31 3.54 -9.35
C PHE A 118 11.76 2.13 -9.11
N ILE A 119 12.59 1.21 -8.64
CA ILE A 119 12.14 -0.04 -8.02
C ILE A 119 11.78 0.21 -6.55
N PHE A 120 10.68 -0.41 -6.11
CA PHE A 120 10.22 -0.40 -4.71
C PHE A 120 10.38 -1.80 -4.13
N PRO A 121 11.62 -2.20 -3.79
CA PRO A 121 11.92 -3.60 -3.49
C PRO A 121 11.18 -4.10 -2.24
N ASN A 122 10.86 -3.18 -1.33
CA ASN A 122 10.30 -3.53 -0.02
C ASN A 122 8.78 -3.44 0.05
N VAL A 123 8.11 -2.83 -0.93
CA VAL A 123 6.67 -2.57 -0.78
C VAL A 123 5.87 -3.81 -1.14
N THR A 124 5.25 -4.39 -0.11
CA THR A 124 4.44 -5.60 -0.18
C THR A 124 2.95 -5.32 -0.24
N ALA A 125 2.49 -4.17 0.23
CA ALA A 125 1.09 -3.76 0.16
C ALA A 125 0.96 -2.36 -0.45
N LEU A 126 0.04 -2.20 -1.39
CA LEU A 126 -0.28 -0.92 -2.02
C LEU A 126 -1.79 -0.70 -1.95
N ARG A 127 -2.21 0.40 -1.34
CA ARG A 127 -3.59 0.87 -1.37
C ARG A 127 -3.65 2.21 -2.10
N CYS A 128 -4.58 2.34 -3.03
CA CYS A 128 -4.70 3.49 -3.93
C CYS A 128 -6.17 3.84 -4.08
N GLU A 129 -6.65 4.80 -3.29
CA GLU A 129 -8.02 5.30 -3.32
C GLU A 129 -8.02 6.77 -3.76
N HIS A 130 -8.86 7.09 -4.75
CA HIS A 130 -8.98 8.44 -5.32
C HIS A 130 -7.64 9.10 -5.71
N VAL A 131 -6.68 8.31 -6.21
CA VAL A 131 -5.38 8.83 -6.64
C VAL A 131 -5.50 9.50 -8.00
N ALA A 132 -5.12 10.77 -8.08
CA ALA A 132 -5.08 11.53 -9.32
C ALA A 132 -3.64 11.81 -9.76
N ILE A 133 -3.38 11.78 -11.07
CA ILE A 133 -2.11 12.25 -11.65
C ILE A 133 -2.45 13.42 -12.56
N SER A 134 -2.17 14.64 -12.08
CA SER A 134 -2.59 15.88 -12.76
C SER A 134 -1.95 16.04 -14.14
N LYS A 135 -0.66 15.73 -14.28
CA LYS A 135 0.09 15.81 -15.55
C LYS A 135 0.50 14.41 -16.03
N ALA A 136 -0.50 13.54 -16.25
CA ALA A 136 -0.23 12.24 -16.86
C ALA A 136 0.34 12.46 -18.28
N PRO A 137 1.46 11.83 -18.65
CA PRO A 137 2.03 11.97 -19.98
C PRO A 137 1.07 11.34 -21.01
N TYR A 138 0.61 12.12 -21.98
CA TYR A 138 -0.18 11.62 -23.09
C TYR A 138 0.62 10.55 -23.86
N PRO A 139 0.02 9.41 -24.28
CA PRO A 139 -1.42 9.08 -24.27
C PRO A 139 -1.90 8.30 -23.04
N HIS A 140 -1.13 8.29 -21.95
CA HIS A 140 -1.37 7.38 -20.84
C HIS A 140 -2.43 7.89 -19.87
N THR A 141 -3.29 6.96 -19.41
CA THR A 141 -4.24 7.24 -18.32
C THR A 141 -3.52 7.19 -16.97
N PRO A 142 -4.08 7.81 -15.91
CA PRO A 142 -3.56 7.64 -14.54
C PRO A 142 -3.46 6.17 -14.12
N TRP A 143 -4.42 5.34 -14.52
CA TRP A 143 -4.39 3.90 -14.24
C TRP A 143 -3.28 3.15 -14.98
N TYR A 144 -2.97 3.55 -16.22
CA TYR A 144 -1.80 3.01 -16.92
C TYR A 144 -0.52 3.29 -16.13
N CYS A 145 -0.38 4.53 -15.64
CA CYS A 145 0.76 4.96 -14.83
C CYS A 145 0.86 4.15 -13.52
N LEU A 146 -0.28 3.88 -12.87
CA LEU A 146 -0.32 3.02 -11.68
C LEU A 146 0.03 1.57 -12.02
N GLY A 147 -0.47 1.03 -13.13
CA GLY A 147 -0.11 -0.30 -13.62
C GLY A 147 1.40 -0.44 -13.87
N MET A 148 2.05 0.61 -14.39
CA MET A 148 3.51 0.66 -14.52
C MET A 148 4.24 0.61 -13.18
N TRP A 149 3.69 1.30 -12.17
CA TRP A 149 4.26 1.27 -10.82
C TRP A 149 4.17 -0.11 -10.20
N ILE A 150 3.01 -0.74 -10.34
CA ILE A 150 2.71 -2.07 -9.83
C ILE A 150 3.62 -3.12 -10.50
N ARG A 151 3.86 -3.01 -11.82
CA ARG A 151 4.77 -3.90 -12.57
C ARG A 151 6.20 -3.86 -12.02
N ARG A 152 6.66 -2.72 -11.50
CA ARG A 152 8.01 -2.54 -10.93
C ARG A 152 8.14 -3.06 -9.48
N ARG A 153 7.16 -3.83 -8.99
CA ARG A 153 7.14 -4.41 -7.64
C ARG A 153 7.05 -5.93 -7.67
N PRO A 154 8.19 -6.64 -7.78
CA PRO A 154 8.19 -8.09 -7.76
C PRO A 154 7.70 -8.69 -6.43
N GLY A 155 7.73 -7.89 -5.35
CA GLY A 155 7.28 -8.29 -4.02
C GLY A 155 5.85 -7.88 -3.65
N LEU A 156 5.06 -7.30 -4.58
CA LEU A 156 3.71 -6.84 -4.24
C LEU A 156 2.79 -8.03 -3.96
N ARG A 157 2.32 -8.09 -2.72
CA ARG A 157 1.45 -9.17 -2.20
C ARG A 157 0.00 -8.74 -2.07
N SER A 158 -0.27 -7.46 -1.94
CA SER A 158 -1.62 -6.91 -1.76
C SER A 158 -1.75 -5.62 -2.56
N LEU A 159 -2.81 -5.52 -3.34
CA LEU A 159 -3.22 -4.30 -4.05
C LEU A 159 -4.68 -4.04 -3.70
N ASP A 160 -4.99 -2.86 -3.18
CA ASP A 160 -6.35 -2.39 -2.90
C ASP A 160 -6.61 -1.07 -3.63
N SER A 161 -7.60 -1.02 -4.51
CA SER A 161 -7.87 0.16 -5.33
C SER A 161 -9.23 0.08 -6.01
N GLU A 162 -9.85 1.24 -6.23
CA GLU A 162 -11.07 1.38 -7.03
C GLU A 162 -10.74 1.40 -8.53
N ILE A 163 -10.46 0.22 -9.09
CA ILE A 163 -10.06 0.07 -10.50
C ILE A 163 -11.29 -0.29 -11.34
N LYS A 164 -11.40 0.28 -12.54
CA LYS A 164 -12.40 -0.14 -13.53
C LYS A 164 -12.03 -1.48 -14.14
N ASP A 165 -13.03 -2.27 -14.52
CA ASP A 165 -12.86 -3.61 -15.13
C ASP A 165 -11.76 -3.68 -16.21
N LYS A 166 -11.78 -2.74 -17.17
CA LYS A 166 -10.82 -2.72 -18.27
C LYS A 166 -9.38 -2.46 -17.82
N ASP A 167 -9.20 -1.58 -16.84
CA ASP A 167 -7.89 -1.24 -16.30
C ASP A 167 -7.37 -2.38 -15.41
N MET A 168 -8.27 -3.03 -14.65
CA MET A 168 -7.95 -4.22 -13.86
C MET A 168 -7.45 -5.36 -14.76
N ALA A 169 -8.17 -5.65 -15.84
CA ALA A 169 -7.76 -6.65 -16.83
C ALA A 169 -6.35 -6.36 -17.39
N ALA A 170 -6.06 -5.10 -17.72
CA ALA A 170 -4.75 -4.68 -18.21
C ALA A 170 -3.63 -4.82 -17.16
N ILE A 171 -3.94 -4.55 -15.88
CA ILE A 171 -3.01 -4.74 -14.76
C ILE A 171 -2.73 -6.22 -14.55
N LEU A 172 -3.78 -7.05 -14.43
CA LEU A 172 -3.67 -8.49 -14.23
C LEU A 172 -2.82 -9.15 -15.31
N ARG A 173 -3.02 -8.79 -16.58
CA ARG A 173 -2.22 -9.28 -17.70
C ARG A 173 -0.72 -9.00 -17.56
N ARG A 174 -0.34 -7.96 -16.83
CA ARG A 174 1.07 -7.54 -16.62
C ARG A 174 1.66 -8.03 -15.31
N MET A 175 0.83 -8.54 -14.40
CA MET A 175 1.24 -8.93 -13.05
C MET A 175 1.42 -10.44 -12.93
N THR A 176 2.53 -10.95 -13.44
CA THR A 176 2.87 -12.38 -13.37
C THR A 176 3.41 -12.83 -12.01
N ALA A 177 3.43 -11.98 -10.99
CA ALA A 177 3.95 -12.32 -9.66
C ALA A 177 2.97 -11.99 -8.52
N LEU A 178 1.77 -11.49 -8.84
CA LEU A 178 0.78 -11.11 -7.82
C LEU A 178 0.25 -12.36 -7.14
N ARG A 179 0.38 -12.42 -5.81
CA ARG A 179 -0.12 -13.54 -5.00
C ARG A 179 -1.50 -13.29 -4.41
N ARG A 180 -1.76 -12.09 -3.91
CA ARG A 180 -3.08 -11.73 -3.40
C ARG A 180 -3.54 -10.42 -4.01
N LEU A 181 -4.77 -10.42 -4.47
CA LEU A 181 -5.42 -9.24 -5.01
C LEU A 181 -6.67 -9.01 -4.17
N HIS A 182 -6.70 -7.91 -3.42
CA HIS A 182 -7.86 -7.52 -2.64
C HIS A 182 -8.48 -6.31 -3.33
N VAL A 183 -9.49 -6.52 -4.17
CA VAL A 183 -10.11 -5.41 -4.87
C VAL A 183 -11.37 -4.99 -4.14
N SER A 184 -11.31 -3.83 -3.49
CA SER A 184 -12.51 -3.19 -2.99
C SER A 184 -13.18 -2.39 -4.10
N ARG A 185 -14.51 -2.40 -4.14
CA ARG A 185 -15.33 -1.52 -5.00
C ARG A 185 -15.06 -1.61 -6.52
N CYS A 186 -14.46 -2.69 -7.01
CA CYS A 186 -14.28 -2.92 -8.45
C CYS A 186 -15.46 -3.68 -9.04
N GLU A 187 -15.92 -3.21 -10.20
CA GLU A 187 -16.80 -4.00 -11.06
C GLU A 187 -15.95 -5.04 -11.79
N VAL A 188 -15.99 -6.29 -11.33
CA VAL A 188 -15.45 -7.40 -12.11
C VAL A 188 -16.39 -7.65 -13.28
N GLY A 189 -15.99 -7.17 -14.44
CA GLY A 189 -16.74 -7.26 -15.68
C GLY A 189 -16.11 -8.25 -16.66
N PRO A 190 -16.61 -8.25 -17.91
CA PRO A 190 -16.18 -9.21 -18.93
C PRO A 190 -14.70 -9.08 -19.31
N PHE A 191 -14.06 -7.92 -19.13
CA PHE A 191 -12.65 -7.77 -19.47
C PHE A 191 -11.75 -8.46 -18.44
N THR A 192 -12.00 -8.22 -17.14
CA THR A 192 -11.28 -8.91 -16.07
C THR A 192 -11.50 -10.40 -16.19
N MET A 193 -12.75 -10.85 -16.36
CA MET A 193 -13.05 -12.27 -16.52
C MET A 193 -12.33 -12.90 -17.72
N ARG A 194 -12.24 -12.23 -18.87
CA ARG A 194 -11.54 -12.78 -20.04
C ARG A 194 -10.03 -12.93 -19.82
N GLU A 195 -9.38 -11.91 -19.26
CA GLU A 195 -7.94 -11.99 -18.97
C GLU A 195 -7.66 -12.98 -17.82
N SER A 196 -8.62 -13.20 -16.93
CA SER A 196 -8.56 -14.19 -15.85
C SER A 196 -8.62 -15.65 -16.35
N LEU A 197 -9.14 -15.89 -17.55
CA LEU A 197 -9.49 -17.22 -18.06
C LEU A 197 -8.49 -17.76 -19.09
N VAL A 198 -7.27 -17.22 -19.13
CA VAL A 198 -6.28 -17.58 -20.18
C VAL A 198 -5.61 -18.96 -19.95
N GLY A 199 -6.07 -19.75 -18.97
CA GLY A 199 -5.68 -21.16 -18.81
C GLY A 199 -6.92 -22.07 -18.78
N ASP A 200 -7.04 -22.97 -19.76
CA ASP A 200 -8.18 -23.87 -20.02
C ASP A 200 -8.42 -24.96 -18.93
N GLN A 201 -8.21 -24.69 -17.64
CA GLN A 201 -8.33 -25.71 -16.59
C GLN A 201 -9.58 -25.49 -15.74
N GLU A 202 -10.70 -26.02 -16.23
CA GLU A 202 -11.93 -26.21 -15.46
C GLU A 202 -11.71 -27.33 -14.42
N ALA A 203 -11.23 -26.97 -13.22
CA ALA A 203 -11.20 -27.88 -12.09
C ALA A 203 -12.46 -27.69 -11.25
N TRP A 204 -13.28 -28.73 -11.17
CA TRP A 204 -14.42 -28.79 -10.27
C TRP A 204 -13.95 -29.37 -8.94
N ASP A 205 -13.98 -28.57 -7.88
CA ASP A 205 -13.76 -29.06 -6.51
C ASP A 205 -15.03 -28.87 -5.67
N HIS A 206 -15.52 -29.97 -5.11
CA HIS A 206 -16.69 -30.04 -4.21
C HIS A 206 -17.97 -29.29 -4.64
N GLY A 207 -18.21 -29.13 -5.94
CA GLY A 207 -19.40 -28.46 -6.47
C GLY A 207 -19.37 -26.93 -6.40
N GLN A 208 -18.23 -26.36 -6.00
CA GLN A 208 -17.97 -24.93 -6.09
C GLN A 208 -17.04 -24.68 -7.28
N GLU A 209 -17.39 -23.71 -8.12
CA GLU A 209 -16.59 -23.35 -9.27
C GLU A 209 -15.36 -22.54 -8.81
N VAL A 210 -14.23 -23.23 -8.63
CA VAL A 210 -12.95 -22.62 -8.25
C VAL A 210 -12.18 -22.29 -9.53
N ARG A 211 -12.39 -21.08 -10.07
CA ARG A 211 -11.62 -20.59 -11.23
C ARG A 211 -10.29 -20.00 -10.78
N LYS A 212 -9.17 -20.57 -11.25
CA LYS A 212 -7.84 -19.96 -11.09
C LYS A 212 -7.74 -18.74 -12.01
N LEU A 213 -7.64 -17.56 -11.42
CA LEU A 213 -7.54 -16.28 -12.14
C LEU A 213 -6.23 -16.10 -12.92
N CYS A 214 -5.17 -16.71 -12.40
CA CYS A 214 -3.81 -16.73 -12.95
C CYS A 214 -3.03 -17.78 -12.16
N ASP A 215 -2.00 -18.39 -12.73
CA ASP A 215 -1.17 -19.38 -11.99
C ASP A 215 -0.54 -18.81 -10.72
N THR A 216 -0.41 -17.49 -10.65
CA THR A 216 0.30 -16.75 -9.62
C THR A 216 -0.60 -16.22 -8.52
N ILE A 217 -1.88 -15.98 -8.81
CA ILE A 217 -2.83 -15.44 -7.82
C ILE A 217 -3.29 -16.58 -6.94
N GLU A 218 -2.82 -16.56 -5.69
CA GLU A 218 -3.17 -17.52 -4.63
C GLU A 218 -4.55 -17.20 -4.03
N ALA A 219 -4.89 -15.91 -3.92
CA ALA A 219 -6.18 -15.45 -3.39
C ALA A 219 -6.68 -14.19 -4.11
N LEU A 220 -7.95 -14.19 -4.51
CA LEU A 220 -8.68 -13.01 -4.97
C LEU A 220 -9.81 -12.76 -3.98
N GLU A 221 -9.78 -11.61 -3.33
CA GLU A 221 -10.85 -11.15 -2.44
C GLU A 221 -11.56 -9.98 -3.11
N LEU A 222 -12.81 -10.19 -3.49
CA LEU A 222 -13.66 -9.16 -4.08
C LEU A 222 -14.58 -8.62 -3.01
N ASN A 223 -14.31 -7.42 -2.53
CA ASN A 223 -15.16 -6.77 -1.54
C ASN A 223 -16.22 -5.93 -2.24
N THR A 224 -17.37 -6.55 -2.54
CA THR A 224 -18.55 -5.86 -3.05
C THR A 224 -19.34 -5.26 -1.89
N GLN A 225 -18.88 -4.15 -1.31
CA GLN A 225 -19.70 -3.32 -0.40
C GLN A 225 -20.85 -2.59 -1.13
N SER A 226 -21.28 -3.09 -2.29
CA SER A 226 -22.49 -2.62 -2.96
C SER A 226 -23.66 -2.86 -2.02
N ALA A 227 -24.41 -1.80 -1.70
CA ALA A 227 -25.60 -1.82 -0.85
C ALA A 227 -26.77 -2.67 -1.41
N VAL A 228 -26.53 -3.48 -2.44
CA VAL A 228 -27.47 -4.45 -2.99
C VAL A 228 -27.20 -5.81 -2.34
N PRO A 229 -28.09 -6.32 -1.48
CA PRO A 229 -27.84 -7.47 -0.61
C PRO A 229 -27.73 -8.84 -1.31
N ASP A 230 -27.49 -8.91 -2.62
CA ASP A 230 -27.63 -10.13 -3.43
C ASP A 230 -26.41 -10.48 -4.31
N ARG A 231 -25.20 -9.97 -4.00
CA ARG A 231 -23.98 -10.33 -4.78
C ARG A 231 -23.00 -11.18 -3.98
N MET A 232 -22.61 -12.29 -4.63
CA MET A 232 -21.70 -13.33 -4.15
C MET A 232 -20.35 -12.77 -3.69
N GLN A 233 -19.92 -13.15 -2.49
CA GLN A 233 -18.52 -13.12 -2.12
C GLN A 233 -17.83 -14.33 -2.75
N VAL A 234 -16.90 -14.07 -3.67
CA VAL A 234 -16.05 -15.12 -4.23
C VAL A 234 -14.80 -15.18 -3.36
N PHE A 235 -14.72 -16.21 -2.51
CA PHE A 235 -13.47 -16.58 -1.85
C PHE A 235 -12.80 -17.65 -2.69
N LEU A 236 -11.60 -17.34 -3.19
CA LEU A 236 -10.70 -18.33 -3.77
C LEU A 236 -9.56 -18.54 -2.76
N GLU A 237 -9.69 -19.55 -1.90
CA GLU A 237 -8.58 -20.04 -1.08
C GLU A 237 -8.05 -21.34 -1.69
N ARG A 238 -6.72 -21.44 -1.87
CA ARG A 238 -6.08 -22.73 -2.15
C ARG A 238 -6.04 -23.55 -0.85
N SER A 239 -6.63 -24.74 -0.89
CA SER A 239 -6.43 -25.82 0.10
C SER A 239 -5.05 -26.47 -0.03
#